data_AF-A0AA35W8I9-F1
#
_entry.id   AF-A0AA35W8I9-F1
#
_cell.length_a   1.000
_cell.length_b   1.000
_cell.length_c   1.000
_cell.angle_alpha   90.00
_cell.angle_beta   90.00
_cell.angle_gamma   90.00
#
_symmetry.space_group_name_H-M   'P 1'
#
loop_
_entity.id
_entity.type
_entity.pdbx_description
1 polymer ?
#
loop_
_entity_poly.entity_id
_entity_poly.type
_entity_poly.pdbx_seq_one_letter_code
_entity_poly.pdbx_strand_id
1 'polypeptide(L)'
;PAQPGRPRRQDYEYRRGGTRNIFLTCEPLAGWRHVAITERRTMHDFAHQMQWLVDVAYPHAPVVRVVLDNLNTHRMASLYETFPAAEARRIVK
;
A
#
# COMPACT_ATOMS: atom_id res chain seq x y z
N PRO A 1 -0.89 -30.30 33.91
CA PRO A 1 -2.13 -31.10 33.85
C PRO A 1 -3.30 -30.32 34.49
N ALA A 2 -4.51 -30.43 33.93
CA ALA A 2 -5.69 -29.83 34.58
C ALA A 2 -5.97 -30.53 35.93
N GLN A 3 -6.36 -29.76 36.94
CA GLN A 3 -6.72 -30.31 38.26
C GLN A 3 -8.18 -30.83 38.23
N PRO A 4 -8.51 -31.89 38.98
CA PRO A 4 -9.90 -32.31 39.17
C PRO A 4 -10.77 -31.13 39.65
N GLY A 5 -11.93 -30.93 39.03
CA GLY A 5 -12.84 -29.81 39.34
C GLY A 5 -12.49 -28.47 38.68
N ARG A 6 -11.39 -28.38 37.92
CA ARG A 6 -11.02 -27.20 37.14
C ARG A 6 -10.92 -27.54 35.65
N PRO A 7 -11.93 -27.15 34.83
CA PRO A 7 -11.86 -27.33 33.39
C PRO A 7 -10.58 -26.71 32.81
N ARG A 8 -9.96 -27.39 31.84
CA ARG A 8 -8.79 -26.86 31.15
C ARG A 8 -9.16 -25.55 30.47
N ARG A 9 -8.52 -24.45 30.87
CA ARG A 9 -8.63 -23.14 30.23
C ARG A 9 -7.51 -23.01 29.22
N GLN A 10 -7.84 -22.68 27.97
CA GLN A 10 -6.88 -22.23 26.98
C GLN A 10 -7.07 -20.73 26.86
N ASP A 11 -5.99 -19.99 27.09
CA ASP A 11 -5.96 -18.55 26.85
C ASP A 11 -5.43 -18.32 25.43
N TYR A 12 -6.06 -17.39 24.71
CA TYR A 12 -5.63 -17.05 23.36
C TYR A 12 -4.57 -15.95 23.46
N GLU A 13 -3.30 -16.35 23.44
CA GLU A 13 -2.20 -15.40 23.37
C GLU A 13 -2.05 -14.89 21.93
N TYR A 14 -2.41 -13.62 21.69
CA TYR A 14 -2.04 -12.95 20.44
C TYR A 14 -0.55 -12.62 20.46
N ARG A 15 0.24 -13.35 19.67
CA ARG A 15 1.65 -13.02 19.44
C ARG A 15 1.75 -12.05 18.26
N ARG A 16 2.10 -10.79 18.54
CA ARG A 16 2.35 -9.78 17.51
C ARG A 16 3.64 -10.12 16.75
N GLY A 17 3.52 -10.55 15.50
CA GLY A 17 4.64 -10.90 14.61
C GLY A 17 5.38 -9.71 13.98
N GLY A 18 5.36 -8.53 14.61
CA GLY A 18 5.91 -7.28 14.07
C GLY A 18 4.88 -6.40 13.35
N THR A 19 5.38 -5.50 12.51
CA THR A 19 4.56 -4.57 11.71
C THR A 19 4.89 -4.70 10.22
N ARG A 20 3.91 -4.36 9.39
CA ARG A 20 4.02 -4.26 7.93
C ARG A 20 3.33 -2.98 7.48
N ASN A 21 3.71 -2.49 6.31
CA ASN A 21 3.04 -1.37 5.69
C ASN A 21 1.94 -1.87 4.75
N ILE A 22 0.85 -1.10 4.66
CA ILE A 22 -0.28 -1.39 3.78
C ILE A 22 -0.54 -0.14 2.95
N PHE A 23 -0.34 -0.24 1.64
CA PHE A 23 -0.85 0.74 0.69
C PHE A 23 -2.29 0.35 0.34
N LEU A 24 -3.21 1.28 0.55
CA LEU A 24 -4.60 1.16 0.14
C LEU A 24 -4.87 2.17 -0.96
N THR A 25 -5.26 1.68 -2.13
CA THR A 25 -5.84 2.50 -3.19
C THR A 25 -7.31 2.17 -3.29
N CYS A 26 -8.16 3.18 -3.43
CA CYS A 26 -9.59 2.96 -3.60
C CYS A 26 -10.21 3.94 -4.58
N GLU A 27 -11.25 3.47 -5.27
CA GLU A 27 -12.16 4.26 -6.08
C GLU A 27 -13.57 4.07 -5.50
N PRO A 28 -14.00 4.94 -4.57
CA PRO A 28 -15.25 4.73 -3.82
C PRO A 28 -16.49 4.63 -4.71
N LEU A 29 -16.57 5.44 -5.78
CA LEU A 29 -17.72 5.45 -6.69
C LEU A 29 -17.84 4.15 -7.50
N ALA A 30 -16.71 3.51 -7.80
CA ALA A 30 -16.69 2.20 -8.45
C ALA A 30 -16.83 1.03 -7.46
N GLY A 31 -16.84 1.30 -6.14
CA GLY A 31 -16.79 0.26 -5.11
C GLY A 31 -15.50 -0.58 -5.14
N TRP A 32 -14.41 -0.02 -5.68
CA TRP A 32 -13.17 -0.75 -5.94
C TRP A 32 -12.07 -0.36 -4.96
N ARG A 33 -11.24 -1.34 -4.60
CA ARG A 33 -10.01 -1.12 -3.84
C ARG A 33 -8.93 -2.12 -4.19
N HIS A 34 -7.69 -1.69 -4.04
CA HIS A 34 -6.50 -2.52 -4.08
C HIS A 34 -5.70 -2.36 -2.80
N VAL A 35 -5.10 -3.46 -2.35
CA VAL A 35 -4.28 -3.49 -1.15
C VAL A 35 -2.94 -4.13 -1.50
N ALA A 36 -1.86 -3.37 -1.31
CA ALA A 36 -0.50 -3.89 -1.41
C ALA A 36 0.15 -3.90 -0.02
N ILE A 37 0.68 -5.05 0.38
CA ILE A 37 1.39 -5.23 1.65
C ILE A 37 2.88 -5.19 1.37
N THR A 38 3.58 -4.27 2.01
CA THR A 38 5.03 -4.09 1.86
C THR A 38 5.71 -4.21 3.22
N GLU A 39 7.01 -4.53 3.22
CA GLU A 39 7.77 -4.57 4.47
C GLU A 39 7.93 -3.18 5.08
N ARG A 40 8.18 -2.17 4.23
CA ARG A 40 8.41 -0.78 4.62
C ARG A 40 7.51 0.17 3.83
N ARG A 41 7.49 1.43 4.26
CA ARG A 41 6.85 2.54 3.54
C ARG A 41 7.93 3.52 3.08
N THR A 42 8.51 3.27 1.92
CA THR A 42 9.52 4.14 1.32
C THR A 42 8.95 4.93 0.14
N MET A 43 9.71 5.92 -0.33
CA MET A 43 9.34 6.65 -1.53
C MET A 43 9.38 5.78 -2.80
N HIS A 44 10.24 4.76 -2.82
CA HIS A 44 10.30 3.77 -3.89
C HIS A 44 9.06 2.89 -3.91
N ASP A 45 8.63 2.41 -2.74
CA ASP A 45 7.40 1.62 -2.64
C ASP A 45 6.20 2.41 -3.17
N PHE A 46 6.08 3.68 -2.75
CA PHE A 46 5.03 4.57 -3.24
C PHE A 46 5.12 4.79 -4.75
N ALA A 47 6.31 5.04 -5.30
CA ALA A 47 6.52 5.23 -6.73
C ALA A 47 6.07 4.00 -7.54
N HIS A 48 6.38 2.79 -7.07
CA HIS A 48 5.89 1.56 -7.69
C HIS A 48 4.37 1.38 -7.59
N GLN A 49 3.73 1.85 -6.52
CA GLN A 49 2.26 1.86 -6.45
C GLN A 49 1.64 2.78 -7.50
N MET A 50 2.23 3.96 -7.75
CA MET A 50 1.75 4.87 -8.79
C MET A 50 1.97 4.31 -10.21
N GLN A 51 3.12 3.68 -10.46
CA GLN A 51 3.37 2.98 -11.72
C GLN A 51 2.34 1.87 -11.96
N TRP A 52 2.13 1.00 -10.96
CA TRP A 52 1.12 -0.05 -11.04
C TRP A 52 -0.29 0.51 -11.31
N LEU A 53 -0.63 1.64 -10.69
CA LEU A 53 -1.93 2.28 -10.88
C LEU A 53 -2.17 2.69 -12.34
N VAL A 54 -1.17 3.30 -12.99
CA VAL A 54 -1.29 3.77 -14.38
C VAL A 54 -1.08 2.67 -15.42
N ASP A 55 -0.25 1.67 -15.13
CA ASP A 55 0.10 0.63 -16.11
C ASP A 55 -0.80 -0.60 -16.05
N VAL A 56 -1.37 -0.90 -14.88
CA VAL A 56 -2.11 -2.16 -14.65
C VAL A 56 -3.55 -1.90 -14.25
N ALA A 57 -3.79 -1.02 -13.27
CA ALA A 57 -5.15 -0.79 -12.80
C ALA A 57 -5.99 0.05 -13.79
N TYR A 58 -5.38 1.07 -14.40
CA TYR A 58 -6.04 1.97 -15.35
C TYR A 58 -5.21 2.24 -16.62
N PRO A 59 -4.78 1.20 -17.37
CA PRO A 59 -3.90 1.32 -18.55
C PRO A 59 -4.50 2.15 -19.70
N HIS A 60 -5.81 2.34 -19.70
CA HIS A 60 -6.54 3.06 -20.75
C HIS A 60 -7.06 4.42 -20.28
N ALA A 61 -6.85 4.79 -19.01
CA ALA A 61 -7.26 6.10 -18.53
C ALA A 61 -6.28 7.16 -19.07
N PRO A 62 -6.76 8.25 -19.68
CA PRO A 62 -5.88 9.32 -20.15
C PRO A 62 -5.19 10.04 -18.98
N VAL A 63 -5.85 10.11 -17.81
CA VAL A 63 -5.31 10.68 -16.57
C VAL A 63 -5.93 9.94 -15.39
N VAL A 64 -5.11 9.52 -14.43
CA VAL A 64 -5.57 9.00 -13.13
C VAL A 64 -5.37 10.07 -12.07
N ARG A 65 -6.47 10.60 -11.52
CA ARG A 65 -6.40 11.64 -10.49
C ARG A 65 -6.41 11.02 -9.10
N VAL A 66 -5.30 11.12 -8.40
CA VAL A 66 -5.15 10.62 -7.04
C VAL A 66 -5.36 11.72 -6.01
N VAL A 67 -6.02 11.38 -4.91
CA VAL A 67 -6.04 12.18 -3.69
C VAL A 67 -5.17 11.45 -2.69
N LEU A 68 -4.13 12.12 -2.22
CA LEU A 68 -3.13 11.57 -1.31
C LEU A 68 -3.23 12.27 0.04
N ASP A 69 -2.86 11.59 1.13
CA ASP A 69 -2.65 12.26 2.41
C ASP A 69 -1.37 13.12 2.38
N ASN A 70 -1.12 13.87 3.44
CA ASN A 70 0.03 14.76 3.54
C ASN A 70 1.28 14.04 4.08
N LEU A 71 1.75 13.02 3.35
CA LEU A 71 2.94 12.25 3.70
C LEU A 71 4.15 12.69 2.85
N ASN A 72 5.35 12.66 3.44
CA ASN A 72 6.60 13.08 2.77
C ASN A 72 6.97 12.28 1.50
N THR A 73 6.43 11.07 1.33
CA THR A 73 6.61 10.22 0.15
C THR A 73 5.64 10.57 -0.98
N HIS A 74 4.56 11.32 -0.71
CA HIS A 74 3.51 11.63 -1.69
C HIS A 74 3.86 12.88 -2.51
N ARG A 75 4.98 12.80 -3.22
CA ARG A 75 5.50 13.90 -4.03
C ARG A 75 6.04 13.40 -5.36
N MET A 76 5.98 14.25 -6.38
CA MET A 76 6.53 13.94 -7.71
C MET A 76 8.02 13.53 -7.64
N ALA A 77 8.79 14.14 -6.73
CA ALA A 77 10.20 13.81 -6.54
C ALA A 77 10.43 12.32 -6.24
N SER A 78 9.48 11.64 -5.60
CA SER A 78 9.58 10.20 -5.33
C SER A 78 9.60 9.36 -6.59
N LEU A 79 8.91 9.80 -7.65
CA LEU A 79 8.94 9.12 -8.96
C LEU A 79 10.27 9.34 -9.65
N TYR A 80 10.84 10.55 -9.60
CA TYR A 80 12.15 10.86 -10.18
C TYR A 80 13.32 10.21 -9.45
N GLU A 81 13.19 10.00 -8.13
CA GLU A 81 14.17 9.25 -7.35
C GLU A 81 14.16 7.76 -7.72
N THR A 82 13.00 7.23 -8.10
CA THR A 82 12.80 5.78 -8.32
C THR A 82 13.00 5.36 -9.77
N PHE A 83 12.62 6.21 -10.72
CA PHE A 83 12.60 5.88 -12.14
C PHE A 83 13.45 6.86 -12.96
N PRO A 84 13.93 6.43 -14.15
CA PRO A 84 14.51 7.36 -15.11
C PRO A 84 13.56 8.52 -15.42
N ALA A 85 14.11 9.71 -15.69
CA ALA A 85 13.32 10.93 -15.83
C ALA A 85 12.21 10.85 -16.90
N ALA A 86 12.41 10.06 -17.96
CA ALA A 86 11.38 9.85 -18.98
C ALA A 86 10.16 9.08 -18.43
N GLU A 87 10.42 8.05 -17.63
CA GLU A 87 9.37 7.22 -17.01
C GLU A 87 8.67 7.97 -15.88
N ALA A 88 9.42 8.66 -15.02
CA ALA A 88 8.83 9.52 -13.99
C ALA A 88 7.89 10.59 -14.61
N ARG A 89 8.31 11.21 -15.73
CA ARG A 89 7.46 12.16 -16.47
C ARG A 89 6.22 11.52 -17.08
N ARG A 90 6.30 10.27 -17.52
CA ARG A 90 5.15 9.53 -18.06
C ARG A 90 4.11 9.27 -16.99
N ILE A 91 4.54 8.88 -15.78
CA ILE A 91 3.64 8.56 -14.66
C ILE A 91 3.03 9.83 -14.03
N VAL A 92 3.75 10.95 -13.98
CA VAL A 92 3.28 12.21 -13.36
C VAL A 92 2.28 12.96 -14.23
N LYS A 93 2.37 12.85 -15.56
CA LYS A 93 1.55 13.62 -16.50
C LYS A 93 0.13 13.07 -16.61
#